data_AF-A0A1M3EVZ4-F1
#
_entry.id   AF-A0A1M3EVZ4-F1
#
_cell.length_a   1.000
_cell.length_b   1.000
_cell.length_c   1.000
_cell.angle_alpha   90.00
_cell.angle_beta   90.00
_cell.angle_gamma   90.00
#
_symmetry.space_group_name_H-M   'P 1'
#
loop_
_entity.id
_entity.type
_entity.pdbx_description
1 polymer ?
#
loop_
_entity_poly.entity_id
_entity_poly.type
_entity_poly.pdbx_seq_one_letter_code
_entity_poly.pdbx_strand_id
1 'polypeptide(L)' 'MAPGVDEWGTCTFNGTKAQLYLITSDANYKTFVTAVGSYGITEAHIVRAGNVVGVANDGTQEAAFKAALAG' A
#
# COMPACT_ATOMS: atom_id res chain seq x y z
N MET A 1 6.91 11.41 7.81
CA MET A 1 5.77 11.13 6.91
C MET A 1 5.84 12.09 5.74
N ALA A 2 5.65 11.59 4.51
CA ALA A 2 5.51 12.46 3.34
C ALA A 2 4.21 13.28 3.47
N PRO A 3 4.18 14.56 3.07
CA PRO A 3 2.96 15.36 3.12
C PRO A 3 1.87 14.69 2.26
N GLY A 4 0.69 14.44 2.83
CA GLY A 4 -0.45 13.83 2.14
C GLY A 4 -0.42 12.31 2.01
N VAL A 5 0.29 11.62 2.91
CA VAL A 5 0.11 10.19 3.20
C VAL A 5 -0.46 10.07 4.60
N ASP A 6 -1.76 9.77 4.69
CA ASP A 6 -2.40 9.44 5.95
C ASP A 6 -2.42 7.92 6.11
N GLU A 7 -1.81 7.43 7.19
CA GLU A 7 -1.97 6.03 7.58
C GLU A 7 -3.42 5.82 8.02
N TRP A 8 -4.15 5.04 7.24
CA TRP A 8 -5.57 4.81 7.49
C TRP A 8 -5.77 3.72 8.55
N GLY A 9 -4.78 2.86 8.73
CA GLY A 9 -4.68 1.86 9.78
C GLY A 9 -4.20 0.50 9.28
N THR A 10 -4.05 -0.44 10.21
CA THR A 10 -3.81 -1.85 9.89
C THR A 10 -5.14 -2.57 9.70
N CYS A 11 -5.37 -3.16 8.52
CA CYS A 11 -6.48 -4.06 8.28
C CYS A 11 -6.00 -5.51 8.29
N THR A 12 -6.93 -6.45 8.47
CA THR A 12 -6.64 -7.89 8.30
C THR A 12 -7.46 -8.39 7.12
N PHE A 13 -6.79 -8.86 6.07
CA PHE A 13 -7.44 -9.41 4.88
C PHE A 13 -7.13 -10.90 4.78
N ASN A 14 -8.16 -11.76 4.78
CA ASN A 14 -8.02 -13.22 4.78
C ASN A 14 -7.02 -13.77 5.83
N GLY A 15 -7.01 -13.18 7.02
CA GLY A 15 -6.11 -13.59 8.11
C GLY A 15 -4.72 -12.95 8.07
N THR A 16 -4.42 -12.15 7.05
CA THR A 16 -3.11 -11.51 6.91
C THR A 16 -3.17 -10.02 7.23
N LYS A 17 -2.23 -9.55 8.07
CA LYS A 17 -2.11 -8.14 8.43
C LYS A 17 -1.59 -7.32 7.26
N ALA A 18 -2.27 -6.23 7.01
CA ALA A 18 -2.13 -5.37 5.86
C ALA A 18 -2.12 -3.92 6.34
N GLN A 19 -1.20 -3.09 5.85
CA GLN A 19 -1.18 -1.67 6.19
C GLN A 19 -1.68 -0.86 5.01
N LEU A 20 -2.67 -0.02 5.26
CA LEU A 20 -3.34 0.80 4.26
C LEU A 20 -2.98 2.27 4.44
N TYR A 21 -2.73 2.92 3.32
CA TYR A 21 -2.37 4.33 3.22
C TYR A 21 -3.32 5.02 2.25
N LEU A 22 -3.74 6.23 2.58
CA LEU A 22 -4.46 7.10 1.67
C LEU A 22 -3.46 8.08 1.05
N ILE A 23 -3.37 8.07 -0.28
CA ILE A 23 -2.46 8.89 -1.06
C ILE A 23 -3.28 9.71 -2.06
N THR A 24 -3.28 11.03 -1.86
CA THR A 24 -4.17 11.96 -2.56
C THR A 24 -3.62 12.52 -3.88
N SER A 25 -2.37 12.22 -4.22
CA SER A 25 -1.74 12.68 -5.47
C SER A 25 -0.61 11.75 -5.94
N ASP A 26 -0.30 11.79 -7.24
CA ASP A 26 0.83 11.01 -7.80
C ASP A 26 2.20 11.50 -7.30
N ALA A 27 2.33 12.77 -6.94
CA ALA A 27 3.54 13.27 -6.30
C ALA A 27 3.76 12.59 -4.94
N ASN A 28 2.71 12.50 -4.13
CA ASN A 28 2.75 11.82 -2.83
C ASN A 28 2.98 10.32 -2.98
N TYR A 29 2.43 9.71 -4.03
CA TYR A 29 2.68 8.30 -4.36
C TYR A 29 4.17 8.05 -4.63
N LYS A 30 4.82 8.86 -5.46
CA LYS A 30 6.27 8.70 -5.73
C LYS A 30 7.11 8.87 -4.47
N THR A 31 6.78 9.84 -3.63
CA THR A 31 7.46 10.01 -2.34
C THR A 31 7.23 8.80 -1.42
N PHE A 32 6.02 8.25 -1.38
CA PHE A 32 5.71 7.05 -0.63
C PHE A 32 6.50 5.84 -1.11
N VAL A 33 6.49 5.54 -2.41
CA VAL A 33 7.26 4.45 -3.02
C VAL A 33 8.75 4.57 -2.68
N THR A 34 9.30 5.78 -2.77
CA THR A 34 10.71 6.04 -2.41
C THR A 34 10.97 5.78 -0.92
N ALA A 35 10.04 6.18 -0.05
CA ALA A 35 10.15 5.97 1.39
C ALA A 35 10.08 4.49 1.78
N VAL A 36 9.11 3.73 1.24
CA VAL A 36 8.99 2.30 1.52
C VAL A 36 10.11 1.48 0.86
N GLY A 37 10.63 1.94 -0.28
CA GLY A 37 11.82 1.38 -0.94
C GLY A 37 13.06 1.39 -0.05
N SER A 38 13.19 2.37 0.83
CA SER A 38 14.30 2.42 1.82
C SER A 38 14.23 1.30 2.86
N TYR A 39 13.07 0.64 3.01
CA TYR A 39 12.86 -0.53 3.85
C TYR A 39 12.91 -1.86 3.08
N GLY A 40 13.33 -1.84 1.81
CA GLY A 40 13.39 -3.03 0.95
C GLY A 40 12.06 -3.43 0.30
N ILE A 41 11.03 -2.60 0.43
CA ILE A 41 9.72 -2.83 -0.20
C ILE A 41 9.75 -2.30 -1.63
N THR A 42 9.68 -3.20 -2.59
CA THR A 42 9.66 -2.83 -4.02
C THR A 42 8.24 -2.51 -4.49
N GLU A 43 8.14 -1.82 -5.62
CA GLU A 43 6.84 -1.45 -6.22
C GLU A 43 5.94 -2.66 -6.53
N ALA A 44 6.53 -3.84 -6.76
CA ALA A 44 5.79 -5.09 -6.95
C ALA A 44 4.93 -5.44 -5.72
N HIS A 45 5.36 -5.04 -4.53
CA HIS A 45 4.67 -5.29 -3.28
C HIS A 45 3.65 -4.20 -2.90
N ILE A 46 3.48 -3.20 -3.77
CA ILE A 46 2.58 -2.08 -3.56
C ILE A 46 1.36 -2.28 -4.45
N VAL A 47 0.18 -2.32 -3.83
CA VAL A 47 -1.09 -2.41 -4.55
C VAL A 47 -1.82 -1.08 -4.42
N ARG A 48 -2.19 -0.48 -5.55
CA ARG A 48 -2.93 0.79 -5.59
C ARG A 48 -4.28 0.63 -6.27
N ALA A 49 -5.32 1.17 -5.66
CA ALA A 49 -6.62 1.37 -6.29
C ALA A 49 -7.17 2.76 -5.96
N GLY A 50 -7.24 3.60 -7.01
CA GLY A 50 -7.51 5.03 -6.85
C GLY A 50 -6.48 5.69 -5.92
N ASN A 51 -6.99 6.24 -4.81
CA ASN A 51 -6.18 6.92 -3.78
C ASN A 51 -5.76 5.98 -2.64
N VAL A 52 -6.22 4.72 -2.61
CA VAL A 52 -5.87 3.76 -1.57
C VAL A 52 -4.66 2.96 -2.02
N VAL A 53 -3.67 2.85 -1.13
CA VAL A 53 -2.44 2.10 -1.34
C VAL A 53 -2.24 1.11 -0.20
N GLY A 54 -2.09 -0.16 -0.55
CA GLY A 54 -1.73 -1.24 0.37
C GLY A 54 -0.29 -1.70 0.14
N VAL A 55 0.39 -2.04 1.22
CA VAL A 55 1.72 -2.67 1.17
C VAL A 55 1.60 -4.13 1.61
N ALA A 56 1.98 -5.03 0.72
CA ALA A 56 2.02 -6.46 0.94
C ALA A 56 3.42 -6.91 1.38
N ASN A 57 3.53 -7.68 2.44
CA ASN A 57 4.82 -8.23 2.92
C ASN A 57 5.22 -9.52 2.19
N ASP A 58 4.31 -10.16 1.45
CA ASP A 58 4.58 -11.36 0.65
C ASP A 58 3.63 -11.46 -0.57
N GLY A 59 3.95 -12.34 -1.53
CA GLY A 59 3.19 -12.47 -2.79
C GLY A 59 1.75 -12.98 -2.62
N THR A 60 1.44 -13.66 -1.52
CA THR A 60 0.08 -14.10 -1.15
C THR A 60 -0.79 -12.93 -0.73
N GLN A 61 -0.19 -11.96 -0.02
CA GLN A 61 -0.85 -10.70 0.36
C GLN A 61 -1.15 -9.85 -0.86
N GLU A 62 -0.22 -9.77 -1.81
CA GLU A 62 -0.39 -8.96 -3.03
C GLU A 62 -1.64 -9.39 -3.83
N ALA A 63 -1.84 -10.70 -4.01
CA ALA A 63 -3.02 -11.24 -4.70
C ALA A 63 -4.32 -10.95 -3.93
N ALA A 64 -4.31 -11.09 -2.61
CA ALA A 64 -5.46 -10.79 -1.76
C ALA A 64 -5.83 -9.30 -1.80
N PHE A 65 -4.84 -8.41 -1.77
CA PHE A 65 -5.04 -6.97 -1.91
C PHE A 65 -5.60 -6.58 -3.27
N LYS A 66 -5.06 -7.14 -4.36
CA LYS A 66 -5.58 -6.89 -5.71
C LYS A 66 -7.03 -7.34 -5.83
N ALA A 67 -7.39 -8.49 -5.29
CA ALA A 67 -8.77 -8.97 -5.28
C ALA A 67 -9.70 -8.08 -4.41
N ALA A 68 -9.23 -7.64 -3.23
CA ALA A 68 -9.97 -6.75 -2.33
C ALA A 68 -10.31 -5.40 -2.95
N LEU A 69 -9.35 -4.84 -3.69
CA LEU A 69 -9.42 -3.51 -4.27
C LEU A 69 -10.04 -3.49 -5.68
N ALA A 70 -10.18 -4.65 -6.33
CA ALA A 70 -10.85 -4.81 -7.62
C ALA A 70 -12.36 -5.08 -7.51
N GLY A 71 -12.93 -5.01 -6.30
CA GLY A 71 -14.37 -5.16 -6.05
C GLY A 71 -15.23 -4.14 -6.80
#